data_AF-A0A7S2T3Z3-F1
#
_entry.id   AF-A0A7S2T3Z3-F1
#
_cell.length_a   1.000
_cell.length_b   1.000
_cell.length_c   1.000
_cell.angle_alpha   90.00
_cell.angle_beta   90.00
_cell.angle_gamma   90.00
#
_symmetry.space_group_name_H-M   'P 1'
#
loop_
_entity.id
_entity.type
_entity.pdbx_description
1 polymer ?
#
loop_
_entity_poly.entity_id
_entity_poly.type
_entity_poly.pdbx_seq_one_letter_code
_entity_poly.pdbx_strand_id
1 'polypeptide(L)'
;ARVRGGRKRSAGGTLWTSKADPEGEGAGGEEANEDREKQKKLYMSNVPVRIRYQQFTEFTSYTFEIPALEDSNTLKAGFKQGEALIEYLKAIDNWWNEIPGELFLVGIVNSKAVEAKGKNVLYDPLELQDDLYSIRSDSSYPGDSPTGCFVGQQEKPMGIFVNYALQPFTDYLYVAVLYDRDATFVEKQQYSRQIQRFLELEEYRLLCLSASAIAKYLFIAIESINEEILEVLNCFKRSDLKFAERKEALERIIDLQNRSETLGIGVRDRFGASEAYGNVVFRRLDRMYCTPAPGTQNFQGFVRKRLEPALRTYQSAGERLDETTDAVARASNLLRCQIDLDVQQQNDNLLIIGTVLSLSSFSLAIIQFLEKVDVL
;
A
#
# COMPACT_ATOMS: atom_id res chain seq x y z
N ALA A 1 -12.72 24.29 16.46
CA ALA A 1 -13.55 25.03 17.46
C ALA A 1 -14.77 24.22 17.97
N ARG A 2 -14.66 23.70 19.21
CA ARG A 2 -15.66 23.12 20.16
C ARG A 2 -16.93 22.41 19.65
N VAL A 3 -16.90 21.08 19.75
CA VAL A 3 -18.08 20.19 19.81
C VAL A 3 -18.63 20.14 21.24
N ARG A 4 -19.91 20.47 21.41
CA ARG A 4 -20.73 20.02 22.56
C ARG A 4 -21.99 19.36 22.01
N GLY A 5 -22.14 18.07 22.29
CA GLY A 5 -23.31 17.29 21.96
C GLY A 5 -24.54 17.77 22.72
N GLY A 6 -25.63 17.99 21.98
CA GLY A 6 -26.96 18.23 22.49
C GLY A 6 -27.97 17.76 21.45
N ARG A 7 -28.47 16.53 21.62
CA ARG A 7 -29.58 15.98 20.83
C ARG A 7 -30.84 16.83 21.10
N LYS A 8 -31.30 17.57 20.10
CA LYS A 8 -32.73 17.90 19.92
C LYS A 8 -33.14 17.56 18.50
N ARG A 9 -34.15 16.71 18.39
CA ARG A 9 -34.85 16.40 17.12
C ARG A 9 -35.83 17.52 16.78
N SER A 10 -36.11 17.59 15.47
CA SER A 10 -37.17 18.29 14.73
C SER A 10 -37.02 19.79 14.47
N ALA A 11 -36.70 20.14 13.23
CA ALA A 11 -37.65 20.68 12.25
C ALA A 11 -36.96 20.72 10.88
N GLY A 12 -37.68 20.43 9.80
CA GLY A 12 -37.14 20.48 8.44
C GLY A 12 -36.59 21.88 8.10
N GLY A 13 -35.49 21.90 7.37
CA GLY A 13 -34.82 23.13 6.95
C GLY A 13 -34.02 22.92 5.67
N THR A 14 -34.72 23.06 4.56
CA THR A 14 -34.25 23.55 3.25
C THR A 14 -32.93 23.01 2.69
N LEU A 15 -33.10 21.99 1.85
CA LEU A 15 -32.25 21.70 0.70
C LEU A 15 -32.13 22.97 -0.16
N TRP A 16 -30.98 23.65 -0.15
CA TRP A 16 -30.70 24.75 -1.09
C TRP A 16 -30.44 24.17 -2.49
N THR A 17 -31.49 23.72 -3.15
CA THR A 17 -31.50 23.63 -4.61
C THR A 17 -31.74 25.02 -5.14
N SER A 18 -30.78 25.62 -5.82
CA SER A 18 -31.02 26.83 -6.61
C SER A 18 -31.93 26.46 -7.78
N LYS A 19 -33.25 26.49 -7.55
CA LYS A 19 -34.21 26.75 -8.61
C LYS A 19 -34.27 28.26 -8.77
N ALA A 20 -33.91 28.72 -9.95
CA ALA A 20 -34.36 30.02 -10.41
C ALA A 20 -35.88 29.94 -10.55
N ASP A 21 -36.61 30.73 -9.77
CA ASP A 21 -37.96 31.13 -10.16
C ASP A 21 -37.84 32.50 -10.84
N PRO A 22 -38.38 32.66 -12.06
CA PRO A 22 -38.52 33.94 -12.70
C PRO A 22 -39.78 34.64 -12.15
N GLU A 23 -39.75 35.96 -12.16
CA GLU A 23 -40.90 36.86 -11.96
C GLU A 23 -41.35 37.12 -10.50
N GLY A 24 -40.87 38.25 -9.99
CA GLY A 24 -41.41 38.95 -8.83
C GLY A 24 -40.90 40.39 -8.84
N GLU A 25 -41.68 41.31 -9.39
CA GLU A 25 -41.41 42.74 -9.39
C GLU A 25 -41.48 43.34 -7.97
N GLY A 26 -40.52 44.19 -7.64
CA GLY A 26 -40.71 45.34 -6.74
C GLY A 26 -40.53 45.11 -5.23
N ALA A 27 -39.29 45.24 -4.75
CA ALA A 27 -38.88 46.11 -3.63
C ALA A 27 -37.45 45.74 -3.17
N GLY A 28 -36.54 46.72 -3.14
CA GLY A 28 -35.22 46.60 -2.50
C GLY A 28 -34.04 46.46 -3.47
N GLY A 29 -33.88 47.40 -4.42
CA GLY A 29 -32.81 47.36 -5.43
C GLY A 29 -31.43 47.87 -4.99
N GLU A 30 -31.31 48.58 -3.87
CA GLU A 30 -30.02 49.13 -3.40
C GLU A 30 -29.45 48.36 -2.19
N GLU A 31 -30.23 48.12 -1.13
CA GLU A 31 -29.76 47.35 0.04
C GLU A 31 -29.44 45.88 -0.29
N ALA A 32 -30.24 45.22 -1.14
CA ALA A 32 -29.96 43.86 -1.57
C ALA A 32 -28.72 43.78 -2.49
N ASN A 33 -28.34 44.88 -3.12
CA ASN A 33 -27.17 44.98 -4.00
C ASN A 33 -25.90 45.28 -3.17
N GLU A 34 -26.00 46.13 -2.15
CA GLU A 34 -24.93 46.35 -1.16
C GLU A 34 -24.64 45.09 -0.34
N ASP A 35 -25.65 44.34 0.09
CA ASP A 35 -25.45 43.08 0.81
C ASP A 35 -24.84 42.00 -0.09
N ARG A 36 -25.19 42.00 -1.39
CA ARG A 36 -24.53 41.15 -2.39
C ARG A 36 -23.07 41.55 -2.61
N GLU A 37 -22.77 42.86 -2.69
CA GLU A 37 -21.40 43.36 -2.83
C GLU A 37 -20.56 43.15 -1.57
N LYS A 38 -21.15 43.29 -0.38
CA LYS A 38 -20.50 42.96 0.91
C LYS A 38 -20.25 41.46 1.01
N GLN A 39 -21.22 40.61 0.65
CA GLN A 39 -21.01 39.17 0.56
C GLN A 39 -19.96 38.80 -0.49
N LYS A 40 -19.94 39.47 -1.65
CA LYS A 40 -18.93 39.28 -2.70
C LYS A 40 -17.56 39.73 -2.23
N LYS A 41 -17.44 40.86 -1.52
CA LYS A 41 -16.19 41.31 -0.86
C LYS A 41 -15.74 40.36 0.25
N LEU A 42 -16.67 39.79 1.03
CA LEU A 42 -16.36 38.78 2.06
C LEU A 42 -15.96 37.43 1.46
N TYR A 43 -16.58 37.04 0.34
CA TYR A 43 -16.17 35.89 -0.49
C TYR A 43 -14.85 36.13 -1.22
N MET A 44 -14.48 37.39 -1.48
CA MET A 44 -13.20 37.77 -2.07
C MET A 44 -12.11 37.97 -1.01
N SER A 45 -12.46 38.25 0.25
CA SER A 45 -11.51 38.31 1.37
C SER A 45 -11.15 36.93 1.93
N ASN A 46 -12.01 35.93 1.73
CA ASN A 46 -11.78 34.54 2.14
C ASN A 46 -11.57 33.69 0.90
N VAL A 47 -10.42 33.01 0.79
CA VAL A 47 -10.19 32.07 -0.30
C VAL A 47 -11.16 30.89 -0.16
N PRO A 48 -12.11 30.68 -1.09
CA PRO A 48 -13.05 29.57 -0.99
C PRO A 48 -12.29 28.25 -1.18
N VAL A 49 -12.28 27.42 -0.14
CA VAL A 49 -11.73 26.05 -0.21
C VAL A 49 -12.89 25.09 -0.40
N ARG A 50 -12.91 24.37 -1.52
CA ARG A 50 -13.84 23.24 -1.69
C ARG A 50 -13.15 21.97 -1.22
N ILE A 51 -13.83 21.23 -0.35
CA ILE A 51 -13.34 19.96 0.19
C ILE A 51 -14.16 18.83 -0.42
N ARG A 52 -13.49 17.80 -0.93
CA ARG A 52 -14.08 16.54 -1.34
C ARG A 52 -13.50 15.42 -0.50
N TYR A 53 -14.38 14.50 -0.11
CA TYR A 53 -14.03 13.27 0.60
C TYR A 53 -14.47 12.07 -0.24
N GLN A 54 -13.58 11.08 -0.38
CA GLN A 54 -13.90 9.80 -0.99
C GLN A 54 -13.33 8.68 -0.13
N GLN A 55 -14.12 7.64 0.08
CA GLN A 55 -13.72 6.46 0.84
C GLN A 55 -13.76 5.25 -0.08
N PHE A 56 -12.60 4.65 -0.27
CA PHE A 56 -12.43 3.35 -0.90
C PHE A 56 -12.25 2.28 0.19
N THR A 57 -12.24 1.02 -0.22
CA THR A 57 -11.99 -0.08 0.72
C THR A 57 -10.56 -0.02 1.25
N GLU A 58 -9.62 0.43 0.42
CA GLU A 58 -8.18 0.40 0.70
C GLU A 58 -7.62 1.70 1.25
N PHE A 59 -8.24 2.85 0.93
CA PHE A 59 -7.76 4.17 1.32
C PHE A 59 -8.89 5.20 1.33
N THR A 60 -8.60 6.34 1.93
CA THR A 60 -9.49 7.50 1.97
C THR A 60 -8.76 8.69 1.38
N SER A 61 -9.39 9.43 0.48
CA SER A 61 -8.82 10.63 -0.11
C SER A 61 -9.58 11.88 0.32
N TYR A 62 -8.83 12.92 0.67
CA TYR A 62 -9.31 14.27 0.93
C TYR A 62 -8.72 15.18 -0.13
N THR A 63 -9.58 15.82 -0.93
CA THR A 63 -9.15 16.78 -1.95
C THR A 63 -9.55 18.17 -1.53
N PHE A 64 -8.58 19.08 -1.53
CA PHE A 64 -8.78 20.51 -1.29
C PHE A 64 -8.58 21.25 -2.60
N GLU A 65 -9.63 21.90 -3.08
CA GLU A 65 -9.61 22.70 -4.31
C GLU A 65 -9.67 24.18 -3.93
N ILE A 66 -8.68 24.93 -4.40
CA ILE A 66 -8.54 26.37 -4.20
C ILE A 66 -8.43 27.07 -5.56
N PRO A 67 -8.97 28.29 -5.72
CA PRO A 67 -8.71 29.08 -6.92
C PRO A 67 -7.24 29.50 -6.99
N ALA A 68 -6.74 29.70 -8.20
CA ALA A 68 -5.44 30.35 -8.40
C ALA A 68 -5.51 31.79 -7.85
N LEU A 69 -4.55 32.16 -7.01
CA LEU A 69 -4.40 33.53 -6.53
C LEU A 69 -3.72 34.40 -7.60
N GLU A 70 -3.88 35.72 -7.55
CA GLU A 70 -3.38 36.66 -8.57
C GLU A 70 -1.87 36.52 -8.85
N ASP A 71 -1.09 36.12 -7.85
CA ASP A 71 0.37 35.90 -7.94
C ASP A 71 0.76 34.51 -8.49
N SER A 72 -0.21 33.62 -8.75
CA SER A 72 0.01 32.21 -9.11
C SER A 72 -0.22 31.90 -10.59
N ASN A 73 0.29 32.74 -11.47
CA ASN A 73 0.09 32.60 -12.93
C ASN A 73 0.98 31.53 -13.59
N THR A 74 1.99 31.01 -12.88
CA THR A 74 2.87 29.93 -13.36
C THR A 74 2.55 28.62 -12.66
N LEU A 75 2.95 27.48 -13.26
CA LEU A 75 2.75 26.18 -12.64
C LEU A 75 3.52 26.11 -11.30
N LYS A 76 4.77 26.56 -11.29
CA LYS A 76 5.61 26.67 -10.08
C LYS A 76 4.94 27.46 -8.96
N ALA A 77 4.37 28.62 -9.27
CA ALA A 77 3.72 29.46 -8.27
C ALA A 77 2.47 28.77 -7.68
N GLY A 78 1.65 28.12 -8.52
CA GLY A 78 0.52 27.35 -8.02
C GLY A 78 0.92 26.09 -7.23
N PHE A 79 2.06 25.45 -7.54
CA PHE A 79 2.59 24.39 -6.67
C PHE A 79 3.00 24.91 -5.30
N LYS A 80 3.70 26.05 -5.24
CA LYS A 80 4.03 26.74 -3.97
C LYS A 80 2.77 27.12 -3.18
N GLN A 81 1.72 27.58 -3.87
CA GLN A 81 0.42 27.86 -3.26
C GLN A 81 -0.18 26.58 -2.63
N GLY A 82 -0.11 25.45 -3.32
CA GLY A 82 -0.56 24.16 -2.81
C GLY A 82 0.24 23.69 -1.59
N GLU A 83 1.57 23.84 -1.60
CA GLU A 83 2.41 23.51 -0.44
C GLU A 83 2.02 24.34 0.79
N ALA A 84 1.86 25.65 0.61
CA ALA A 84 1.48 26.56 1.68
C ALA A 84 0.11 26.19 2.27
N LEU A 85 -0.85 25.75 1.43
CA LEU A 85 -2.13 25.24 1.92
C LEU A 85 -1.95 24.00 2.79
N ILE A 86 -1.17 23.01 2.34
CA ILE A 86 -0.94 21.78 3.11
C ILE A 86 -0.25 22.08 4.44
N GLU A 87 0.76 22.94 4.45
CA GLU A 87 1.44 23.36 5.68
C GLU A 87 0.50 24.08 6.63
N TYR A 88 -0.34 24.97 6.11
CA TYR A 88 -1.38 25.64 6.90
C TYR A 88 -2.38 24.64 7.47
N LEU A 89 -2.88 23.71 6.67
CA LEU A 89 -3.83 22.66 7.08
C LEU A 89 -3.25 21.77 8.19
N LYS A 90 -1.98 21.39 8.09
CA LYS A 90 -1.25 20.63 9.13
C LYS A 90 -1.07 21.42 10.42
N ALA A 91 -0.91 22.74 10.35
CA ALA A 91 -0.73 23.61 11.50
C ALA A 91 -2.05 23.91 12.24
N ILE A 92 -3.20 23.73 11.59
CA ILE A 92 -4.51 24.04 12.18
C ILE A 92 -5.00 22.88 13.08
N ASP A 93 -5.36 23.22 14.32
CA ASP A 93 -6.38 22.57 15.18
C ASP A 93 -6.36 21.02 15.28
N ASN A 94 -5.17 20.39 15.30
CA ASN A 94 -4.90 18.93 15.49
C ASN A 94 -5.66 17.93 14.60
N TRP A 95 -6.67 18.34 13.84
CA TRP A 95 -7.55 17.48 13.06
C TRP A 95 -6.77 16.63 12.05
N TRP A 96 -5.67 17.16 11.51
CA TRP A 96 -4.77 16.43 10.61
C TRP A 96 -4.24 15.14 11.25
N ASN A 97 -3.95 15.20 12.56
CA ASN A 97 -3.48 14.05 13.34
C ASN A 97 -4.63 13.13 13.79
N GLU A 98 -5.88 13.56 13.66
CA GLU A 98 -7.07 12.78 14.00
C GLU A 98 -7.64 12.01 12.80
N ILE A 99 -7.13 12.25 11.58
CA ILE A 99 -7.55 11.51 10.39
C ILE A 99 -7.17 10.03 10.56
N PRO A 100 -8.12 9.08 10.44
CA PRO A 100 -7.82 7.66 10.56
C PRO A 100 -6.84 7.17 9.48
N GLY A 101 -5.88 6.34 9.90
CA GLY A 101 -4.88 5.73 9.02
C GLY A 101 -3.56 6.50 9.01
N GLU A 102 -2.65 6.06 8.15
CA GLU A 102 -1.35 6.70 7.96
C GLU A 102 -1.33 7.44 6.61
N LEU A 103 -0.89 8.70 6.65
CA LEU A 103 -0.71 9.50 5.44
C LEU A 103 0.43 8.92 4.60
N PHE A 104 0.10 8.36 3.43
CA PHE A 104 1.10 7.78 2.52
C PHE A 104 1.34 8.59 1.23
N LEU A 105 0.45 9.54 0.91
CA LEU A 105 0.59 10.39 -0.28
C LEU A 105 -0.02 11.77 -0.03
N VAL A 106 0.74 12.81 -0.38
CA VAL A 106 0.21 14.16 -0.60
C VAL A 106 0.53 14.55 -2.03
N GLY A 107 -0.51 14.71 -2.84
CA GLY A 107 -0.39 15.17 -4.23
C GLY A 107 -0.86 16.60 -4.38
N ILE A 108 -0.08 17.43 -5.08
CA ILE A 108 -0.45 18.78 -5.46
C ILE A 108 -0.63 18.80 -6.97
N VAL A 109 -1.88 18.97 -7.40
CA VAL A 109 -2.25 19.01 -8.82
C VAL A 109 -2.44 20.46 -9.22
N ASN A 110 -1.70 20.90 -10.23
CA ASN A 110 -1.88 22.22 -10.83
C ASN A 110 -2.16 22.08 -12.33
N SER A 111 -3.03 22.93 -12.86
CA SER A 111 -3.44 22.88 -14.26
C SER A 111 -3.26 24.22 -14.96
N LYS A 112 -2.77 24.20 -16.20
CA LYS A 112 -2.53 25.40 -17.01
C LYS A 112 -3.10 25.20 -18.41
N ALA A 113 -3.87 26.19 -18.87
CA ALA A 113 -4.37 26.26 -20.23
C ALA A 113 -3.23 26.69 -21.19
N VAL A 114 -2.99 25.92 -22.24
CA VAL A 114 -1.92 26.16 -23.21
C VAL A 114 -2.44 26.03 -24.63
N GLU A 115 -1.68 26.52 -25.60
CA GLU A 115 -1.99 26.31 -27.02
C GLU A 115 -1.79 24.83 -27.37
N ALA A 116 -2.62 24.30 -28.27
CA ALA A 116 -2.52 22.94 -28.75
C ALA A 116 -2.30 22.91 -30.28
N LYS A 117 -1.50 21.94 -30.74
CA LYS A 117 -1.27 21.70 -32.17
C LYS A 117 -1.56 20.24 -32.48
N GLY A 118 -2.68 19.99 -33.16
CA GLY A 118 -3.18 18.64 -33.40
C GLY A 118 -3.48 17.94 -32.06
N LYS A 119 -2.95 16.73 -31.88
CA LYS A 119 -3.16 15.91 -30.67
C LYS A 119 -2.13 16.16 -29.55
N ASN A 120 -1.41 17.28 -29.59
CA ASN A 120 -0.39 17.61 -28.60
C ASN A 120 -0.64 19.01 -28.02
N VAL A 121 -0.55 19.14 -26.70
CA VAL A 121 -0.42 20.45 -26.05
C VAL A 121 1.02 20.95 -26.19
N LEU A 122 1.20 22.25 -26.40
CA LEU A 122 2.52 22.87 -26.50
C LEU A 122 3.08 23.19 -25.12
N TYR A 123 4.35 22.83 -24.91
CA TYR A 123 5.10 23.12 -23.69
C TYR A 123 6.60 23.15 -24.00
N ASP A 124 7.37 23.83 -23.15
CA ASP A 124 8.83 23.75 -23.12
C ASP A 124 9.24 22.72 -22.06
N PRO A 125 9.94 21.63 -22.44
CA PRO A 125 10.41 20.62 -21.48
C PRO A 125 11.32 21.18 -20.38
N LEU A 126 12.11 22.21 -20.67
CA LEU A 126 13.01 22.84 -19.68
C LEU A 126 12.25 23.73 -18.71
N GLU A 127 11.28 24.51 -19.19
CA GLU A 127 10.36 25.28 -18.32
C GLU A 127 9.57 24.33 -17.43
N LEU A 128 9.05 23.24 -17.98
CA LEU A 128 8.29 22.24 -17.24
C LEU A 128 9.15 21.50 -16.20
N GLN A 129 10.41 21.20 -16.53
CA GLN A 129 11.37 20.65 -15.58
C GLN A 129 11.60 21.63 -14.42
N ASP A 130 11.82 22.92 -14.71
CA ASP A 130 11.95 23.93 -13.65
C ASP A 130 10.68 24.00 -12.78
N ASP A 131 9.51 24.08 -13.42
CA ASP A 131 8.21 24.16 -12.75
C ASP A 131 7.97 22.98 -11.78
N LEU A 132 8.42 21.77 -12.15
CA LEU A 132 8.19 20.55 -11.36
C LEU A 132 9.29 20.27 -10.34
N TYR A 133 10.55 20.63 -10.60
CA TYR A 133 11.70 20.18 -9.80
C TYR A 133 12.39 21.26 -8.98
N SER A 134 12.25 22.54 -9.33
CA SER A 134 12.93 23.63 -8.60
C SER A 134 11.99 24.43 -7.68
N ILE A 135 10.97 23.76 -7.12
CA ILE A 135 9.97 24.40 -6.25
C ILE A 135 10.58 24.89 -4.93
N ARG A 136 11.38 24.03 -4.27
CA ARG A 136 12.06 24.34 -2.99
C ARG A 136 13.56 24.61 -3.11
N SER A 137 14.18 24.28 -4.25
CA SER A 137 15.60 24.50 -4.50
C SER A 137 15.83 24.93 -5.94
N ASP A 138 16.59 26.00 -6.18
CA ASP A 138 16.96 26.44 -7.53
C ASP A 138 17.96 25.50 -8.24
N SER A 139 18.30 24.35 -7.64
CA SER A 139 19.13 23.33 -8.27
C SER A 139 18.28 22.35 -9.07
N SER A 140 18.35 22.39 -10.39
CA SER A 140 17.93 21.28 -11.25
C SER A 140 19.11 20.33 -11.46
N TYR A 141 18.92 19.02 -11.28
CA TYR A 141 19.97 18.05 -11.58
C TYR A 141 19.94 17.71 -13.08
N PRO A 142 21.12 17.58 -13.73
CA PRO A 142 21.20 17.05 -15.09
C PRO A 142 20.69 15.60 -15.10
N GLY A 143 19.42 15.40 -15.47
CA GLY A 143 18.75 14.10 -15.42
C GLY A 143 17.30 14.14 -14.94
N ASP A 144 16.85 15.25 -14.35
CA ASP A 144 15.46 15.43 -13.88
C ASP A 144 14.50 15.69 -15.05
N SER A 145 14.38 14.73 -15.98
CA SER A 145 13.34 14.82 -17.01
C SER A 145 11.99 14.52 -16.37
N PRO A 146 10.99 15.41 -16.51
CA PRO A 146 9.65 15.09 -16.03
C PRO A 146 9.16 13.83 -16.72
N THR A 147 8.40 13.02 -16.00
CA THR A 147 7.75 11.87 -16.59
C THR A 147 6.35 12.28 -16.99
N GLY A 148 5.96 12.01 -18.23
CA GLY A 148 4.66 12.44 -18.69
C GLY A 148 4.17 11.74 -19.94
N CYS A 149 2.95 12.09 -20.29
CA CYS A 149 2.30 11.65 -21.52
C CYS A 149 1.16 12.59 -21.89
N PHE A 150 0.79 12.57 -23.16
CA PHE A 150 -0.55 13.02 -23.54
C PHE A 150 -1.54 11.89 -23.32
N VAL A 151 -2.78 12.22 -22.95
CA VAL A 151 -3.80 11.24 -22.56
C VAL A 151 -5.11 11.45 -23.32
N GLY A 152 -5.84 10.35 -23.51
CA GLY A 152 -7.12 10.33 -24.19
C GLY A 152 -7.03 10.05 -25.69
N GLN A 153 -8.17 9.65 -26.28
CA GLN A 153 -8.30 9.39 -27.73
C GLN A 153 -8.79 10.61 -28.53
N GLN A 154 -9.08 11.71 -27.85
CA GLN A 154 -9.79 12.89 -28.37
C GLN A 154 -8.94 13.65 -29.41
N GLU A 155 -9.60 14.48 -30.21
CA GLU A 155 -8.91 15.46 -31.07
C GLU A 155 -8.19 16.52 -30.24
N LYS A 156 -8.79 16.91 -29.10
CA LYS A 156 -8.26 17.93 -28.19
C LYS A 156 -7.39 17.30 -27.10
N PRO A 157 -6.11 17.71 -26.99
CA PRO A 157 -5.14 17.01 -26.16
C PRO A 157 -5.09 17.51 -24.72
N MET A 158 -4.70 16.61 -23.81
CA MET A 158 -4.29 16.92 -22.46
C MET A 158 -2.96 16.22 -22.17
N GLY A 159 -2.00 16.95 -21.60
CA GLY A 159 -0.74 16.42 -21.06
C GLY A 159 -0.81 16.29 -19.55
N ILE A 160 -0.30 15.18 -19.02
CA ILE A 160 -0.06 14.98 -17.59
C ILE A 160 1.43 14.74 -17.38
N PHE A 161 2.04 15.51 -16.48
CA PHE A 161 3.47 15.47 -16.19
C PHE A 161 3.71 15.47 -14.68
N VAL A 162 4.62 14.62 -14.20
CA VAL A 162 4.77 14.31 -12.78
C VAL A 162 6.22 14.25 -12.36
N ASN A 163 6.49 14.69 -11.13
CA ASN A 163 7.81 14.70 -10.50
C ASN A 163 8.17 13.36 -9.83
N TYR A 164 8.47 12.31 -10.59
CA TYR A 164 8.87 11.04 -9.96
C TYR A 164 10.35 10.92 -9.54
N ALA A 165 11.13 12.00 -9.65
CA ALA A 165 12.48 12.03 -9.13
C ALA A 165 12.44 12.42 -7.65
N LEU A 166 13.38 11.90 -6.87
CA LEU A 166 13.49 12.23 -5.46
C LEU A 166 13.91 13.70 -5.35
N GLN A 167 13.03 14.54 -4.80
CA GLN A 167 13.36 15.94 -4.57
C GLN A 167 13.84 16.12 -3.15
N PRO A 168 14.93 16.88 -2.94
CA PRO A 168 15.34 17.21 -1.58
C PRO A 168 14.27 18.10 -0.95
N PHE A 169 14.03 17.91 0.35
CA PHE A 169 13.17 18.77 1.18
C PHE A 169 11.66 18.75 0.86
N THR A 170 11.17 17.83 0.02
CA THR A 170 9.73 17.64 -0.20
C THR A 170 9.37 16.18 -0.41
N ASP A 171 8.25 15.79 0.20
CA ASP A 171 7.62 14.48 0.04
C ASP A 171 6.36 14.55 -0.85
N TYR A 172 6.18 15.66 -1.57
CA TYR A 172 4.98 15.92 -2.37
C TYR A 172 5.10 15.40 -3.80
N LEU A 173 4.00 14.84 -4.28
CA LEU A 173 3.80 14.50 -5.69
C LEU A 173 3.19 15.69 -6.42
N TYR A 174 3.99 16.40 -7.22
CA TYR A 174 3.52 17.43 -8.14
C TYR A 174 3.02 16.82 -9.44
N VAL A 175 1.82 17.22 -9.82
CA VAL A 175 1.18 16.82 -11.06
C VAL A 175 0.82 18.08 -11.83
N ALA A 176 1.52 18.31 -12.94
CA ALA A 176 1.19 19.35 -13.89
C ALA A 176 0.23 18.80 -14.95
N VAL A 177 -0.90 19.48 -15.12
CA VAL A 177 -1.89 19.17 -16.15
C VAL A 177 -1.93 20.31 -17.16
N LEU A 178 -1.55 20.01 -18.39
CA LEU A 178 -1.62 20.96 -19.50
C LEU A 178 -2.79 20.59 -20.39
N TYR A 179 -3.67 21.54 -20.68
CA TYR A 179 -4.84 21.30 -21.52
C TYR A 179 -5.04 22.42 -22.54
N ASP A 180 -5.69 22.10 -23.65
CA ASP A 180 -5.99 23.09 -24.69
C ASP A 180 -6.82 24.25 -24.14
N ARG A 181 -6.32 25.47 -24.32
CA ARG A 181 -6.99 26.73 -23.95
C ARG A 181 -8.39 26.84 -24.55
N ASP A 182 -8.57 26.34 -25.77
CA ASP A 182 -9.82 26.42 -26.51
C ASP A 182 -10.75 25.23 -26.26
N ALA A 183 -10.46 24.40 -25.24
CA ALA A 183 -11.29 23.27 -24.89
C ALA A 183 -12.70 23.71 -24.45
N THR A 184 -13.70 23.05 -25.02
CA THR A 184 -15.11 23.19 -24.67
C THR A 184 -15.40 22.68 -23.26
N PHE A 185 -16.58 23.01 -22.74
CA PHE A 185 -17.02 22.51 -21.43
C PHE A 185 -17.03 20.97 -21.34
N VAL A 186 -17.48 20.30 -22.41
CA VAL A 186 -17.56 18.83 -22.46
C VAL A 186 -16.17 18.18 -22.42
N GLU A 187 -15.20 18.76 -23.12
CA GLU A 187 -13.80 18.32 -23.12
C GLU A 187 -13.16 18.53 -21.74
N LYS A 188 -13.41 19.69 -21.10
CA LYS A 188 -12.95 19.94 -19.73
C LYS A 188 -13.48 18.92 -18.73
N GLN A 189 -14.73 18.47 -18.86
CA GLN A 189 -15.25 17.38 -18.02
C GLN A 189 -14.53 16.04 -18.24
N GLN A 190 -14.07 15.77 -19.47
CA GLN A 190 -13.28 14.57 -19.75
C GLN A 190 -11.89 14.66 -19.14
N TYR A 191 -11.26 15.84 -19.16
CA TYR A 191 -9.99 16.09 -18.49
C TYR A 191 -10.08 15.78 -17.00
N SER A 192 -11.15 16.22 -16.32
CA SER A 192 -11.37 15.87 -14.91
C SER A 192 -11.42 14.37 -14.66
N ARG A 193 -12.06 13.60 -15.57
CA ARG A 193 -12.09 12.12 -15.46
C ARG A 193 -10.71 11.50 -15.67
N GLN A 194 -9.89 12.05 -16.55
CA GLN A 194 -8.52 11.55 -16.77
C GLN A 194 -7.59 11.90 -15.61
N ILE A 195 -7.72 13.10 -15.04
CA ILE A 195 -7.00 13.49 -13.82
C ILE A 195 -7.38 12.54 -12.67
N GLN A 196 -8.68 12.30 -12.47
CA GLN A 196 -9.12 11.36 -11.42
C GLN A 196 -8.57 9.95 -11.65
N ARG A 197 -8.62 9.44 -12.89
CA ARG A 197 -8.02 8.13 -13.22
C ARG A 197 -6.53 8.08 -12.94
N PHE A 198 -5.82 9.17 -13.23
CA PHE A 198 -4.39 9.28 -12.95
C PHE A 198 -4.11 9.26 -11.44
N LEU A 199 -4.86 10.04 -10.65
CA LEU A 199 -4.70 10.07 -9.19
C LEU A 199 -4.99 8.70 -8.57
N GLU A 200 -6.09 8.07 -8.98
CA GLU A 200 -6.40 6.72 -8.53
C GLU A 200 -5.34 5.71 -9.01
N LEU A 201 -4.75 5.88 -10.20
CA LEU A 201 -3.64 5.04 -10.64
C LEU A 201 -2.45 5.17 -9.68
N GLU A 202 -2.11 6.39 -9.28
CA GLU A 202 -1.00 6.65 -8.35
C GLU A 202 -1.23 6.11 -6.95
N GLU A 203 -2.44 6.26 -6.42
CA GLU A 203 -2.84 5.70 -5.13
C GLU A 203 -2.64 4.18 -5.11
N TYR A 204 -3.19 3.47 -6.10
CA TYR A 204 -3.04 2.02 -6.19
C TYR A 204 -1.60 1.59 -6.52
N ARG A 205 -0.83 2.39 -7.26
CA ARG A 205 0.60 2.12 -7.51
C ARG A 205 1.39 2.14 -6.21
N LEU A 206 1.15 3.12 -5.34
CA LEU A 206 1.81 3.20 -4.03
C LEU A 206 1.35 2.09 -3.08
N LEU A 207 0.05 1.77 -3.05
CA LEU A 207 -0.46 0.64 -2.27
C LEU A 207 0.16 -0.68 -2.70
N CYS A 208 0.29 -0.91 -4.01
CA CYS A 208 1.01 -2.08 -4.54
C CYS A 208 2.45 -2.12 -4.03
N LEU A 209 3.16 -0.97 -4.05
CA LEU A 209 4.57 -0.90 -3.64
C LEU A 209 4.77 -0.98 -2.12
N SER A 210 3.72 -0.82 -1.31
CA SER A 210 3.80 -0.90 0.15
C SER A 210 4.29 -2.26 0.67
N ALA A 211 4.09 -3.33 -0.10
CA ALA A 211 4.57 -4.68 0.24
C ALA A 211 6.09 -4.86 0.08
N SER A 212 6.81 -3.87 -0.47
CA SER A 212 8.27 -3.97 -0.70
C SER A 212 9.06 -4.20 0.58
N ALA A 213 8.72 -3.52 1.67
CA ALA A 213 9.38 -3.72 2.94
C ALA A 213 9.11 -5.12 3.49
N ILE A 214 7.86 -5.58 3.39
CA ILE A 214 7.42 -6.89 3.86
C ILE A 214 8.16 -8.02 3.13
N ALA A 215 8.33 -7.91 1.81
CA ALA A 215 9.10 -8.89 1.04
C ALA A 215 10.57 -8.97 1.48
N LYS A 216 11.21 -7.82 1.74
CA LYS A 216 12.60 -7.79 2.26
C LYS A 216 12.72 -8.48 3.61
N TYR A 217 11.82 -8.17 4.55
CA TYR A 217 11.80 -8.82 5.86
C TYR A 217 11.52 -10.32 5.75
N LEU A 218 10.61 -10.71 4.85
CA LEU A 218 10.29 -12.11 4.64
C LEU A 218 11.50 -12.91 4.14
N PHE A 219 12.29 -12.38 3.20
CA PHE A 219 13.50 -13.09 2.75
C PHE A 219 14.47 -13.37 3.90
N ILE A 220 14.70 -12.38 4.76
CA ILE A 220 15.58 -12.54 5.94
C ILE A 220 15.00 -13.58 6.91
N ALA A 221 13.70 -13.52 7.18
CA ALA A 221 13.03 -14.47 8.08
C ALA A 221 13.08 -15.91 7.54
N ILE A 222 12.87 -16.08 6.22
CA ILE A 222 12.97 -17.39 5.56
C ILE A 222 14.39 -17.95 5.65
N GLU A 223 15.41 -17.11 5.43
CA GLU A 223 16.81 -17.54 5.53
C GLU A 223 17.14 -18.03 6.95
N SER A 224 16.76 -17.26 7.97
CA SER A 224 16.90 -17.68 9.38
C SER A 224 16.17 -19.00 9.68
N ILE A 225 14.93 -19.17 9.22
CA ILE A 225 14.18 -20.41 9.42
C ILE A 225 14.88 -21.58 8.74
N ASN A 226 15.34 -21.41 7.50
CA ASN A 226 16.03 -22.47 6.76
C ASN A 226 17.36 -22.88 7.43
N GLU A 227 18.13 -21.93 7.96
CA GLU A 227 19.34 -22.21 8.73
C GLU A 227 19.01 -23.03 9.99
N GLU A 228 17.99 -22.61 10.77
CA GLU A 228 17.56 -23.32 11.97
C GLU A 228 17.05 -24.74 11.66
N ILE A 229 16.32 -24.95 10.54
CA ILE A 229 15.92 -26.29 10.08
C ILE A 229 17.15 -27.16 9.83
N LEU A 230 18.13 -26.64 9.09
CA LEU A 230 19.35 -27.39 8.74
C LEU A 230 20.13 -27.77 9.98
N GLU A 231 20.25 -26.86 10.95
CA GLU A 231 20.87 -27.14 12.25
C GLU A 231 20.18 -28.29 12.97
N VAL A 232 18.85 -28.24 13.10
CA VAL A 232 18.10 -29.29 13.82
C VAL A 232 18.23 -30.63 13.10
N LEU A 233 18.09 -30.66 11.77
CA LEU A 233 18.25 -31.89 10.99
C LEU A 233 19.67 -32.47 11.09
N ASN A 234 20.71 -31.63 11.13
CA ASN A 234 22.09 -32.08 11.27
C ASN A 234 22.39 -32.59 12.69
N CYS A 235 21.84 -31.94 13.71
CA CYS A 235 21.89 -32.46 15.08
C CYS A 235 21.23 -33.83 15.15
N PHE A 236 20.03 -33.97 14.57
CA PHE A 236 19.25 -35.20 14.61
C PHE A 236 19.89 -36.40 13.90
N LYS A 237 20.71 -36.16 12.87
CA LYS A 237 21.47 -37.23 12.17
C LYS A 237 22.55 -37.88 13.03
N ARG A 238 22.92 -37.32 14.18
CA ARG A 238 23.97 -37.89 15.05
C ARG A 238 23.47 -39.19 15.69
N SER A 239 24.28 -40.26 15.57
CA SER A 239 23.90 -41.62 15.98
C SER A 239 23.82 -41.81 17.50
N ASP A 240 24.39 -40.91 18.28
CA ASP A 240 24.57 -40.98 19.73
C ASP A 240 23.56 -40.16 20.54
N LEU A 241 22.55 -39.56 19.89
CA LEU A 241 21.56 -38.75 20.59
C LEU A 241 20.74 -39.56 21.59
N LYS A 242 20.52 -38.96 22.76
CA LYS A 242 19.59 -39.46 23.76
C LYS A 242 18.15 -39.16 23.34
N PHE A 243 17.20 -39.96 23.84
CA PHE A 243 15.77 -39.75 23.59
C PHE A 243 15.28 -38.33 23.93
N ALA A 244 15.78 -37.76 25.03
CA ALA A 244 15.46 -36.39 25.43
C ALA A 244 15.92 -35.34 24.39
N GLU A 245 17.12 -35.50 23.82
CA GLU A 245 17.69 -34.59 22.81
C GLU A 245 16.93 -34.72 21.48
N ARG A 246 16.47 -35.93 21.12
CA ARG A 246 15.59 -36.13 19.97
C ARG A 246 14.24 -35.44 20.14
N LYS A 247 13.64 -35.53 21.34
CA LYS A 247 12.38 -34.85 21.65
C LYS A 247 12.54 -33.32 21.57
N GLU A 248 13.63 -32.78 22.10
CA GLU A 248 13.96 -31.35 21.99
C GLU A 248 14.10 -30.90 20.52
N ALA A 249 14.77 -31.70 19.67
CA ALA A 249 14.86 -31.44 18.24
C ALA A 249 13.47 -31.39 17.56
N LEU A 250 12.57 -32.32 17.91
CA LEU A 250 11.19 -32.30 17.41
C LEU A 250 10.43 -31.04 17.88
N GLU A 251 10.56 -30.66 19.15
CA GLU A 251 9.92 -29.45 19.69
C GLU A 251 10.40 -28.19 18.95
N ARG A 252 11.70 -28.07 18.68
CA ARG A 252 12.27 -26.97 17.88
C ARG A 252 11.71 -26.93 16.45
N ILE A 253 11.55 -28.07 15.78
CA ILE A 253 10.99 -28.11 14.42
C ILE A 253 9.50 -27.78 14.41
N ILE A 254 8.74 -28.19 15.41
CA ILE A 254 7.33 -27.79 15.56
C ILE A 254 7.23 -26.27 15.77
N ASP A 255 8.12 -25.68 16.56
CA ASP A 255 8.18 -24.22 16.72
C ASP A 255 8.48 -23.50 15.39
N LEU A 256 9.46 -23.97 14.64
CA LEU A 256 9.77 -23.46 13.29
C LEU A 256 8.57 -23.58 12.34
N GLN A 257 7.80 -24.67 12.45
CA GLN A 257 6.60 -24.87 11.64
C GLN A 257 5.57 -23.79 11.95
N ASN A 258 5.27 -23.60 13.23
CA ASN A 258 4.33 -22.57 13.69
C ASN A 258 4.78 -21.15 13.31
N ARG A 259 6.08 -20.86 13.42
CA ARG A 259 6.67 -19.58 12.99
C ARG A 259 6.47 -19.35 11.49
N SER A 260 6.75 -20.36 10.66
CA SER A 260 6.58 -20.26 9.19
C SER A 260 5.11 -20.06 8.79
N GLU A 261 4.17 -20.78 9.41
CA GLU A 261 2.73 -20.63 9.15
C GLU A 261 2.20 -19.26 9.59
N THR A 262 2.64 -18.79 10.77
CA THR A 262 2.25 -17.47 11.30
C THR A 262 2.73 -16.35 10.38
N LEU A 263 3.95 -16.46 9.84
CA LEU A 263 4.46 -15.53 8.82
C LEU A 263 3.61 -15.60 7.54
N GLY A 264 3.21 -16.81 7.12
CA GLY A 264 2.39 -17.06 5.94
C GLY A 264 1.07 -16.32 5.91
N ILE A 265 0.32 -16.34 7.02
CA ILE A 265 -1.05 -15.77 7.09
C ILE A 265 -1.05 -14.29 6.67
N GLY A 266 -0.23 -13.45 7.30
CA GLY A 266 -0.23 -12.01 7.02
C GLY A 266 0.39 -11.64 5.68
N VAL A 267 1.41 -12.38 5.25
CA VAL A 267 2.16 -12.05 4.02
C VAL A 267 1.36 -12.43 2.77
N ARG A 268 0.70 -13.60 2.75
CA ARG A 268 -0.10 -14.05 1.60
C ARG A 268 -1.23 -13.06 1.31
N ASP A 269 -1.96 -12.60 2.32
CA ASP A 269 -3.02 -11.60 2.16
C ASP A 269 -2.48 -10.29 1.57
N ARG A 270 -1.35 -9.80 2.09
CA ARG A 270 -0.75 -8.54 1.62
C ARG A 270 -0.21 -8.65 0.19
N PHE A 271 0.42 -9.76 -0.18
CA PHE A 271 0.91 -9.99 -1.53
C PHE A 271 -0.23 -10.17 -2.53
N GLY A 272 -1.28 -10.92 -2.17
CA GLY A 272 -2.48 -11.04 -2.99
C GLY A 272 -3.16 -9.68 -3.22
N ALA A 273 -3.27 -8.85 -2.19
CA ALA A 273 -3.76 -7.47 -2.34
C ALA A 273 -2.86 -6.64 -3.27
N SER A 274 -1.53 -6.73 -3.11
CA SER A 274 -0.58 -5.98 -3.94
C SER A 274 -0.64 -6.39 -5.40
N GLU A 275 -0.81 -7.67 -5.70
CA GLU A 275 -1.03 -8.18 -7.05
C GLU A 275 -2.34 -7.64 -7.65
N ALA A 276 -3.43 -7.65 -6.89
CA ALA A 276 -4.70 -7.07 -7.31
C ALA A 276 -4.58 -5.58 -7.64
N TYR A 277 -3.86 -4.82 -6.80
CA TYR A 277 -3.60 -3.39 -7.04
C TYR A 277 -2.73 -3.17 -8.28
N GLY A 278 -1.70 -3.98 -8.48
CA GLY A 278 -0.89 -3.97 -9.70
C GLY A 278 -1.73 -4.14 -10.97
N ASN A 279 -2.67 -5.11 -10.93
CA ASN A 279 -3.61 -5.34 -12.02
C ASN A 279 -4.57 -4.15 -12.25
N VAL A 280 -5.02 -3.47 -11.18
CA VAL A 280 -5.80 -2.23 -11.30
C VAL A 280 -4.99 -1.13 -12.00
N VAL A 281 -3.73 -0.95 -11.61
CA VAL A 281 -2.82 0.04 -12.21
C VAL A 281 -2.65 -0.22 -13.70
N PHE A 282 -2.32 -1.46 -14.11
CA PHE A 282 -2.13 -1.78 -15.52
C PHE A 282 -3.41 -1.56 -16.35
N ARG A 283 -4.57 -1.97 -15.85
CA ARG A 283 -5.85 -1.72 -16.54
C ARG A 283 -6.15 -0.23 -16.70
N ARG A 284 -5.86 0.60 -15.69
CA ARG A 284 -6.03 2.06 -15.78
C ARG A 284 -5.03 2.67 -16.76
N LEU A 285 -3.78 2.23 -16.72
CA LEU A 285 -2.71 2.69 -17.60
C LEU A 285 -3.06 2.46 -19.08
N ASP A 286 -3.61 1.29 -19.39
CA ASP A 286 -4.04 0.95 -20.75
C ASP A 286 -5.27 1.76 -21.19
N ARG A 287 -6.21 2.03 -20.28
CA ARG A 287 -7.43 2.82 -20.53
C ARG A 287 -7.21 4.33 -20.58
N MET A 288 -6.06 4.82 -20.14
CA MET A 288 -5.70 6.25 -20.26
C MET A 288 -5.32 6.64 -21.69
N TYR A 289 -5.00 5.67 -22.56
CA TYR A 289 -4.55 5.90 -23.93
C TYR A 289 -3.37 6.88 -23.99
N CYS A 290 -2.34 6.60 -23.20
CA CYS A 290 -1.19 7.48 -23.10
C CYS A 290 -0.35 7.43 -24.38
N THR A 291 0.01 8.59 -24.91
CA THR A 291 1.02 8.73 -25.96
C THR A 291 2.24 9.47 -25.40
N PRO A 292 3.48 9.09 -25.79
CA PRO A 292 4.69 9.74 -25.29
C PRO A 292 4.70 11.25 -25.58
N ALA A 293 5.12 12.04 -24.60
CA ALA A 293 5.28 13.48 -24.75
C ALA A 293 6.77 13.81 -25.01
N PRO A 294 7.13 14.58 -26.07
CA PRO A 294 8.53 14.83 -26.44
C PRO A 294 9.37 15.50 -25.33
N GLY A 295 10.63 15.09 -25.17
CA GLY A 295 11.51 15.67 -24.13
C GLY A 295 11.18 15.24 -22.69
N THR A 296 10.28 14.28 -22.52
CA THR A 296 9.89 13.72 -21.22
C THR A 296 10.13 12.21 -21.18
N GLN A 297 10.23 11.65 -19.97
CA GLN A 297 10.26 10.20 -19.82
C GLN A 297 8.86 9.60 -20.11
N ASN A 298 8.81 8.52 -20.88
CA ASN A 298 7.56 7.82 -21.19
C ASN A 298 6.89 7.29 -19.91
N PHE A 299 5.75 7.88 -19.56
CA PHE A 299 4.95 7.53 -18.39
C PHE A 299 4.58 6.04 -18.31
N GLN A 300 4.10 5.43 -19.39
CA GLN A 300 3.69 4.02 -19.33
C GLN A 300 4.87 3.09 -19.09
N GLY A 301 5.96 3.29 -19.83
CA GLY A 301 7.17 2.50 -19.67
C GLY A 301 7.77 2.69 -18.26
N PHE A 302 7.68 3.90 -17.73
CA PHE A 302 8.14 4.24 -16.40
C PHE A 302 7.38 3.51 -15.29
N VAL A 303 6.04 3.59 -15.30
CA VAL A 303 5.18 2.92 -14.31
C VAL A 303 5.42 1.41 -14.35
N ARG A 304 5.45 0.80 -15.55
CA ARG A 304 5.72 -0.63 -15.72
C ARG A 304 7.08 -1.04 -15.17
N LYS A 305 8.14 -0.31 -15.53
CA LYS A 305 9.52 -0.60 -15.09
C LYS A 305 9.70 -0.55 -13.57
N ARG A 306 8.85 0.18 -12.85
CA ARG A 306 8.89 0.26 -11.38
C ARG A 306 7.97 -0.74 -10.69
N LEU A 307 6.86 -1.11 -11.32
CA LEU A 307 5.85 -1.97 -10.70
C LEU A 307 6.11 -3.45 -10.97
N GLU A 308 6.51 -3.80 -12.19
CA GLU A 308 6.70 -5.21 -12.59
C GLU A 308 7.80 -5.92 -11.78
N PRO A 309 8.99 -5.32 -11.53
CA PRO A 309 10.00 -5.98 -10.70
C PRO A 309 9.54 -6.18 -9.25
N ALA A 310 8.77 -5.23 -8.71
CA ALA A 310 8.24 -5.33 -7.35
C ALA A 310 7.25 -6.50 -7.23
N LEU A 311 6.30 -6.61 -8.16
CA LEU A 311 5.35 -7.72 -8.23
C LEU A 311 6.04 -9.08 -8.35
N ARG A 312 7.07 -9.19 -9.22
CA ARG A 312 7.88 -10.43 -9.33
C ARG A 312 8.58 -10.77 -8.01
N THR A 313 9.04 -9.76 -7.29
CA THR A 313 9.67 -9.95 -5.97
C THR A 313 8.66 -10.49 -4.96
N TYR A 314 7.43 -9.98 -4.94
CA TYR A 314 6.39 -10.45 -4.03
C TYR A 314 5.98 -11.89 -4.32
N GLN A 315 5.82 -12.21 -5.59
CA GLN A 315 5.56 -13.58 -6.03
C GLN A 315 6.68 -14.53 -5.59
N SER A 316 7.95 -14.20 -5.89
CA SER A 316 9.09 -15.03 -5.52
C SER A 316 9.25 -15.19 -4.00
N ALA A 317 8.96 -14.13 -3.23
CA ALA A 317 8.98 -14.21 -1.77
C ALA A 317 7.87 -15.15 -1.24
N GLY A 318 6.67 -15.09 -1.83
CA GLY A 318 5.57 -16.00 -1.50
C GLY A 318 5.89 -17.45 -1.82
N GLU A 319 6.39 -17.73 -3.03
CA GLU A 319 6.80 -19.08 -3.45
C GLU A 319 7.87 -19.66 -2.51
N ARG A 320 8.87 -18.84 -2.13
CA ARG A 320 9.94 -19.28 -1.24
C ARG A 320 9.45 -19.53 0.20
N LEU A 321 8.43 -18.79 0.65
CA LEU A 321 7.78 -19.05 1.93
C LEU A 321 7.08 -20.41 1.90
N ASP A 322 6.32 -20.70 0.84
CA ASP A 322 5.63 -21.97 0.67
C ASP A 322 6.62 -23.14 0.62
N GLU A 323 7.73 -23.01 -0.11
CA GLU A 323 8.81 -24.01 -0.13
C GLU A 323 9.40 -24.27 1.27
N THR A 324 9.63 -23.22 2.06
CA THR A 324 10.15 -23.34 3.44
C THR A 324 9.12 -23.99 4.37
N THR A 325 7.85 -23.57 4.33
CA THR A 325 6.78 -24.18 5.12
C THR A 325 6.66 -25.68 4.82
N ASP A 326 6.69 -26.05 3.54
CA ASP A 326 6.68 -27.44 3.10
C ASP A 326 7.92 -28.22 3.58
N ALA A 327 9.10 -27.61 3.57
CA ALA A 327 10.33 -28.22 4.06
C ALA A 327 10.27 -28.50 5.56
N VAL A 328 9.78 -27.55 6.36
CA VAL A 328 9.60 -27.74 7.81
C VAL A 328 8.57 -28.84 8.08
N ALA A 329 7.45 -28.85 7.36
CA ALA A 329 6.41 -29.86 7.54
C ALA A 329 6.94 -31.28 7.26
N ARG A 330 7.74 -31.46 6.20
CA ARG A 330 8.41 -32.73 5.91
C ARG A 330 9.40 -33.12 7.01
N ALA A 331 10.21 -32.18 7.50
CA ALA A 331 11.15 -32.42 8.60
C ALA A 331 10.41 -32.86 9.87
N SER A 332 9.33 -32.16 10.24
CA SER A 332 8.46 -32.46 11.39
C SER A 332 7.92 -33.89 11.33
N ASN A 333 7.39 -34.29 10.16
CA ASN A 333 6.88 -35.64 9.96
C ASN A 333 7.98 -36.71 10.08
N LEU A 334 9.16 -36.47 9.51
CA LEU A 334 10.29 -37.41 9.62
C LEU A 334 10.74 -37.59 11.07
N LEU A 335 10.88 -36.50 11.83
CA LEU A 335 11.29 -36.54 13.23
C LEU A 335 10.26 -37.27 14.11
N ARG A 336 8.97 -37.01 13.88
CA ARG A 336 7.88 -37.74 14.56
C ARG A 336 7.97 -39.25 14.31
N CYS A 337 8.08 -39.66 13.04
CA CYS A 337 8.19 -41.07 12.70
C CYS A 337 9.40 -41.74 13.36
N GLN A 338 10.56 -41.07 13.42
CA GLN A 338 11.74 -41.64 14.08
C GLN A 338 11.58 -41.76 15.60
N ILE A 339 10.96 -40.76 16.25
CA ILE A 339 10.67 -40.84 17.69
C ILE A 339 9.66 -41.96 17.98
N ASP A 340 8.63 -42.12 17.15
CA ASP A 340 7.65 -43.19 17.30
C ASP A 340 8.31 -44.58 17.19
N LEU A 341 9.27 -44.75 16.26
CA LEU A 341 10.07 -45.97 16.14
C LEU A 341 10.95 -46.22 17.38
N ASP A 342 11.60 -45.18 17.92
CA ASP A 342 12.39 -45.30 19.16
C ASP A 342 11.50 -45.71 20.35
N VAL A 343 10.30 -45.15 20.47
CA VAL A 343 9.33 -45.50 21.52
C VAL A 343 8.88 -46.95 21.37
N GLN A 344 8.59 -47.40 20.14
CA GLN A 344 8.24 -48.80 19.86
C GLN A 344 9.37 -49.74 20.27
N GLN A 345 10.62 -49.43 19.91
CA GLN A 345 11.77 -50.25 20.26
C GLN A 345 12.03 -50.30 21.78
N GLN A 346 11.80 -49.19 22.49
CA GLN A 346 11.86 -49.19 23.97
C GLN A 346 10.75 -50.05 24.58
N ASN A 347 9.51 -49.97 24.05
CA ASN A 347 8.40 -50.78 24.51
C ASN A 347 8.66 -52.29 24.29
N ASP A 348 9.20 -52.67 23.14
CA ASP A 348 9.57 -54.07 22.85
C ASP A 348 10.65 -54.58 23.81
N ASN A 349 11.67 -53.76 24.10
CA ASN A 349 12.71 -54.10 25.07
C ASN A 349 12.13 -54.29 26.48
N LEU A 350 11.19 -53.43 26.90
CA LEU A 350 10.51 -53.56 28.21
C LEU A 350 9.66 -54.83 28.28
N LEU A 351 8.98 -55.19 27.19
CA LEU A 351 8.24 -56.45 27.09
C LEU A 351 9.17 -57.66 27.23
N ILE A 352 10.32 -57.66 26.52
CA ILE A 352 11.32 -58.72 26.63
C ILE A 352 11.83 -58.83 28.07
N ILE A 353 12.20 -57.72 28.71
CA ILE A 353 12.66 -57.71 30.11
C ILE A 353 11.58 -58.28 31.04
N GLY A 354 10.31 -57.88 30.86
CA GLY A 354 9.18 -58.42 31.63
C GLY A 354 9.02 -59.93 31.47
N THR A 355 9.13 -60.45 30.23
CA THR A 355 9.08 -61.91 29.99
C THR A 355 10.23 -62.65 30.67
N VAL A 356 11.46 -62.13 30.58
CA VAL A 356 12.65 -62.72 31.22
C VAL A 356 12.51 -62.72 32.74
N LEU A 357 12.03 -61.63 33.33
CA LEU A 357 11.77 -61.55 34.77
C LEU A 357 10.70 -62.57 35.18
N SER A 358 9.61 -62.71 34.42
CA SER A 358 8.55 -63.68 34.73
C SER A 358 9.04 -65.13 34.67
N LEU A 359 9.85 -65.48 33.66
CA LEU A 359 10.49 -66.79 33.52
C LEU A 359 11.45 -67.04 34.68
N SER A 360 12.25 -66.06 35.05
CA SER A 360 13.19 -66.15 36.17
C SER A 360 12.46 -66.36 37.50
N SER A 361 11.38 -65.61 37.74
CA SER A 361 10.53 -65.80 38.93
C SER A 361 9.86 -67.17 38.95
N PHE A 362 9.40 -67.67 37.81
CA PHE A 362 8.81 -69.00 37.69
C PHE A 362 9.84 -70.11 37.96
N SER A 363 11.03 -70.04 37.37
CA SER A 363 12.13 -70.97 37.65
C SER A 363 12.53 -70.96 39.13
N LEU A 364 12.62 -69.77 39.74
CA LEU A 364 12.91 -69.66 41.17
C LEU A 364 11.82 -70.31 42.04
N ALA A 365 10.54 -70.12 41.68
CA ALA A 365 9.42 -70.76 42.37
C ALA A 365 9.47 -72.30 42.24
N ILE A 366 9.84 -72.83 41.07
CA ILE A 366 10.06 -74.28 40.87
C ILE A 366 11.20 -74.77 41.76
N ILE A 367 12.35 -74.08 41.79
CA ILE A 367 13.49 -74.47 42.62
C ILE A 367 13.09 -74.50 44.10
N GLN A 368 12.40 -73.46 44.60
CA GLN A 368 11.91 -73.41 45.98
C GLN A 368 10.88 -74.51 46.28
N PHE A 369 10.06 -74.88 45.30
CA PHE A 369 9.13 -75.99 45.44
C PHE A 369 9.86 -77.32 45.54
N LEU A 370 10.84 -77.56 44.66
CA LEU A 370 11.67 -78.77 44.68
C LEU A 370 12.48 -78.90 45.97
N GLU A 371 13.09 -77.81 46.45
CA GLU A 371 13.79 -77.80 47.75
C GLU A 371 12.85 -78.17 48.91
N LYS A 372 11.58 -77.75 48.88
CA LYS A 372 10.60 -78.15 49.91
C LYS A 372 10.16 -79.60 49.80
N VAL A 373 10.15 -80.17 48.60
CA VAL A 373 9.80 -81.57 48.36
C VAL A 373 10.95 -82.50 48.74
N ASP A 374 12.21 -82.12 48.50
CA ASP A 374 13.38 -82.91 48.92
C ASP A 374 13.62 -82.90 50.45
N VAL A 375 12.94 -82.01 51.18
CA VAL A 375 12.98 -81.93 52.66
C VAL A 375 11.84 -82.74 53.33
N LEU A 376 10.88 -83.24 52.54
CA LEU A 376 9.81 -84.16 52.97
C LEU A 376 10.19 -85.62 52.69
#